data_AF-A0A847DV19-F1
#
_entry.id   AF-A0A847DV19-F1
#
_cell.length_a   1.000
_cell.length_b   1.000
_cell.length_c   1.000
_cell.angle_alpha   90.00
_cell.angle_beta   90.00
_cell.angle_gamma   90.00
#
_symmetry.space_group_name_H-M   'P 1'
#
loop_
_entity.id
_entity.type
_entity.pdbx_description
1 polymer ?
#
loop_
_entity_poly.entity_id
_entity_poly.type
_entity_poly.pdbx_seq_one_letter_code
_entity_poly.pdbx_strand_id
1 'polypeptide(L)'
;MTGVAIFVVFFGLTLLGVPIGSALMLGGAVGIGMAELGWLSIPNNFYSGIAKYPLLALPMFVLVGAVFERSGVARRLVDFAEALVGRGP
;
A
#
# COMPACT_ATOMS: atom_id res chain seq x y z
N MET A 1 -17.07 -17.07 -13.54
CA MET A 1 -17.44 -17.64 -12.21
C MET A 1 -16.42 -17.31 -11.14
N THR A 2 -15.12 -17.50 -11.40
CA THR A 2 -14.01 -17.17 -10.49
C THR A 2 -14.03 -15.74 -9.95
N GLY A 3 -14.24 -14.74 -10.82
CA GLY A 3 -14.33 -13.32 -10.39
C GLY A 3 -15.44 -13.06 -9.37
N VAL A 4 -16.63 -13.65 -9.57
CA VAL A 4 -17.75 -13.51 -8.63
C VAL A 4 -17.42 -14.15 -7.28
N ALA A 5 -16.80 -15.34 -7.29
CA ALA A 5 -16.39 -16.01 -6.06
C ALA A 5 -15.38 -15.18 -5.26
N ILE A 6 -14.41 -14.55 -5.93
CA ILE A 6 -13.43 -13.65 -5.28
C ILE A 6 -14.16 -12.50 -4.58
N PHE A 7 -15.09 -11.82 -5.25
CA PHE A 7 -15.83 -10.70 -4.66
C PHE A 7 -16.73 -11.12 -3.50
N VAL A 8 -17.42 -12.26 -3.62
CA VAL A 8 -18.27 -12.80 -2.54
C VAL A 8 -17.44 -13.11 -1.30
N VAL A 9 -16.29 -13.76 -1.46
CA VAL A 9 -15.38 -14.07 -0.35
C VAL A 9 -14.81 -12.79 0.26
N PHE A 10 -14.37 -11.84 -0.57
CA PHE A 10 -13.80 -10.58 -0.11
C PHE A 10 -14.78 -9.74 0.71
N PHE A 11 -15.97 -9.47 0.17
CA PHE A 11 -16.99 -8.69 0.87
C PHE A 11 -17.56 -9.45 2.06
N GLY A 12 -17.74 -10.77 1.95
CA GLY A 12 -18.16 -11.60 3.07
C GLY A 12 -17.21 -11.49 4.27
N LEU A 13 -15.89 -11.64 4.04
CA LEU A 13 -14.89 -11.54 5.11
C LEU A 13 -14.77 -10.11 5.66
N THR A 14 -14.84 -9.10 4.80
CA THR A 14 -14.75 -7.69 5.21
C THR A 14 -15.96 -7.28 6.06
N LEU A 15 -17.16 -7.73 5.71
CA LEU A 15 -18.38 -7.50 6.49
C LEU A 15 -18.36 -8.24 7.84
N LEU A 16 -17.65 -9.36 7.93
CA LEU A 16 -17.39 -10.08 9.19
C LEU A 16 -16.31 -9.42 10.05
N GLY A 17 -15.74 -8.28 9.64
CA GLY A 17 -14.73 -7.54 10.39
C GLY A 17 -13.31 -8.08 10.25
N VAL A 18 -13.06 -8.97 9.28
CA VAL A 18 -11.70 -9.45 8.98
C VAL A 18 -10.87 -8.31 8.37
N PRO A 19 -9.59 -8.14 8.76
CA PRO A 19 -8.71 -7.16 8.14
C PRO A 19 -8.67 -7.28 6.62
N ILE A 20 -8.75 -6.13 5.93
CA ILE A 20 -8.87 -6.06 4.46
C ILE A 20 -7.78 -6.86 3.75
N GLY A 21 -6.53 -6.81 4.25
CA GLY A 21 -5.42 -7.58 3.67
C GLY A 21 -5.63 -9.10 3.72
N SER A 22 -6.14 -9.63 4.83
CA SER A 22 -6.46 -11.05 4.98
C SER A 22 -7.66 -11.44 4.11
N ALA A 23 -8.67 -10.57 4.00
CA ALA A 23 -9.82 -10.78 3.10
C ALA A 23 -9.40 -10.83 1.63
N LEU A 24 -8.48 -9.95 1.20
CA LEU A 24 -7.94 -9.93 -0.15
C LEU A 24 -7.14 -11.21 -0.46
N MET A 25 -6.31 -11.64 0.49
CA MET A 25 -5.48 -12.85 0.37
C MET A 25 -6.34 -14.11 0.22
N LEU A 26 -7.36 -14.28 1.08
CA LEU A 26 -8.24 -15.45 1.05
C LEU A 26 -9.15 -15.44 -0.19
N GLY A 27 -9.69 -14.27 -0.59
CA GLY A 27 -10.44 -14.13 -1.83
C GLY A 27 -9.60 -14.51 -3.06
N GLY A 28 -8.36 -14.01 -3.14
CA GLY A 28 -7.42 -14.34 -4.20
C GLY A 28 -7.03 -15.82 -4.23
N ALA A 29 -6.81 -16.43 -3.05
CA ALA A 29 -6.50 -17.86 -2.94
C ALA A 29 -7.65 -18.75 -3.45
N VAL A 30 -8.90 -18.40 -3.16
CA VAL A 30 -10.08 -19.07 -3.72
C VAL A 30 -10.11 -18.94 -5.24
N GLY A 31 -9.83 -17.75 -5.77
CA GLY A 31 -9.73 -17.51 -7.21
C GLY A 31 -8.67 -18.38 -7.89
N ILE A 32 -7.48 -18.48 -7.29
CA ILE A 32 -6.36 -19.31 -7.78
C ILE A 32 -6.73 -20.80 -7.76
N GLY A 33 -7.36 -21.27 -6.68
CA GLY A 33 -7.82 -22.66 -6.56
C GLY A 33 -8.88 -23.03 -7.59
N MET A 34 -9.88 -22.16 -7.80
CA MET A 34 -10.94 -22.39 -8.78
C MET A 34 -10.48 -22.29 -10.25
N ALA A 35 -9.38 -21.58 -10.50
CA ALA A 35 -8.78 -21.45 -11.82
C ALA A 35 -7.67 -22.49 -12.09
N GLU A 36 -7.43 -23.41 -11.14
CA GLU A 36 -6.40 -24.46 -11.21
C GLU A 36 -4.99 -23.93 -11.55
N LEU A 37 -4.67 -22.70 -11.12
CA LEU A 37 -3.40 -22.02 -11.44
C LEU A 37 -2.21 -22.56 -10.63
N GLY A 38 -2.41 -23.61 -9.83
CA GLY A 38 -1.42 -24.20 -8.94
C GLY A 38 -1.22 -23.42 -7.63
N TRP A 39 -1.15 -24.13 -6.51
CA TRP A 39 -1.04 -23.51 -5.17
C TRP A 39 0.24 -22.70 -4.95
N LEU A 40 1.33 -23.03 -5.65
CA LEU A 40 2.58 -22.26 -5.64
C LEU A 40 2.42 -20.86 -6.25
N SER A 41 1.35 -20.61 -7.01
CA SER A 41 1.03 -19.28 -7.52
C SER A 41 0.62 -18.31 -6.42
N ILE A 42 0.13 -18.79 -5.26
CA ILE A 42 -0.21 -17.90 -4.13
C ILE A 42 1.03 -17.17 -3.59
N PRO A 43 2.08 -17.87 -3.10
CA PRO A 43 3.28 -17.18 -2.59
C PRO A 43 4.02 -16.42 -3.70
N ASN A 44 4.02 -16.90 -4.94
CA ASN A 44 4.68 -16.21 -6.05
C ASN A 44 3.99 -14.87 -6.40
N ASN A 45 2.65 -14.86 -6.49
CA ASN A 45 1.89 -13.63 -6.72
C ASN A 45 1.94 -12.68 -5.52
N PHE A 46 1.97 -13.21 -4.29
CA PHE A 46 2.14 -12.40 -3.08
C PHE A 46 3.49 -11.69 -3.07
N TYR A 47 4.57 -12.44 -3.36
CA TYR A 47 5.92 -11.87 -3.47
C TYR A 47 6.00 -10.83 -4.59
N SER A 48 5.50 -11.15 -5.78
CA SER A 48 5.45 -10.21 -6.91
C SER A 48 4.64 -8.93 -6.59
N GLY A 49 3.61 -9.04 -5.75
CA GLY A 49 2.81 -7.91 -5.28
C GLY A 49 3.59 -6.94 -4.37
N ILE A 50 4.45 -7.46 -3.49
CA ILE A 50 5.23 -6.67 -2.53
C ILE A 50 6.58 -6.24 -3.11
N ALA A 51 7.16 -7.04 -4.01
CA ALA A 51 8.44 -6.76 -4.67
C ALA A 51 8.35 -5.67 -5.76
N LYS A 52 7.41 -4.72 -5.63
CA LYS A 52 7.26 -3.62 -6.58
C LYS A 52 8.16 -2.45 -6.16
N TYR A 53 8.97 -1.96 -7.09
CA TYR A 53 9.84 -0.79 -6.90
C TYR A 53 9.16 0.43 -6.23
N PRO A 54 7.89 0.78 -6.49
CA PRO A 54 7.22 1.87 -5.79
C PRO A 54 7.10 1.68 -4.27
N LEU A 55 7.04 0.44 -3.77
CA LEU A 55 7.02 0.17 -2.33
C LEU A 55 8.38 0.43 -1.68
N LEU A 56 9.49 0.45 -2.45
CA LEU A 56 10.80 0.92 -1.97
C LEU A 56 10.85 2.45 -1.83
N ALA A 57 10.02 3.18 -2.56
CA ALA A 57 9.93 4.63 -2.39
C ALA A 57 9.34 4.99 -1.01
N LEU A 58 8.45 4.15 -0.47
CA LEU A 58 7.79 4.36 0.82
C LEU A 58 8.80 4.50 1.99
N PRO A 59 9.74 3.57 2.24
CA PRO A 59 10.76 3.74 3.28
C PRO A 59 11.73 4.88 2.98
N MET A 60 12.07 5.12 1.70
CA MET A 60 12.94 6.24 1.33
C MET A 60 12.27 7.59 1.60
N PHE A 61 10.97 7.74 1.33
CA PHE A 61 10.21 8.93 1.67
C PHE A 61 10.09 9.14 3.18
N VAL A 62 9.85 8.06 3.94
CA VAL A 62 9.84 8.12 5.41
C VAL A 62 11.22 8.55 5.94
N LEU A 63 12.31 8.00 5.39
CA LEU A 63 13.68 8.35 5.78
C LEU A 63 13.99 9.82 5.46
N VAL A 64 13.73 10.27 4.24
CA VAL A 64 13.93 11.66 3.83
C VAL A 64 13.08 12.61 4.67
N GLY A 65 11.83 12.25 4.94
CA GLY A 65 10.95 13.00 5.83
C GLY A 65 11.54 13.16 7.23
N ALA A 66 12.01 12.08 7.84
CA ALA A 66 12.65 12.11 9.15
C ALA A 66 13.96 12.94 9.16
N VAL A 67 14.74 12.89 8.08
CA VAL A 67 15.94 13.73 7.91
C VAL A 67 15.57 15.21 7.79
N PHE A 68 14.55 15.55 6.99
CA PHE A 68 14.09 16.93 6.81
C PHE A 68 13.50 17.53 8.09
N GLU A 69 12.79 16.73 8.87
CA GLU A 69 12.30 17.10 10.20
C GLU A 69 13.46 17.44 11.14
N ARG A 70 14.44 16.53 11.26
CA ARG A 70 15.60 16.72 12.15
C ARG A 70 16.55 17.83 11.72
N SER A 71 16.74 18.02 10.42
CA SER A 71 17.63 19.04 9.86
C SER A 71 16.99 20.44 9.86
N GLY A 72 15.70 20.56 10.16
CA GLY A 72 14.96 21.82 10.12
C GLY A 72 14.86 22.42 8.72
N VAL A 73 15.18 21.66 7.67
CA VAL A 73 15.15 22.11 6.27
C VAL A 73 13.73 22.52 5.87
N ALA A 74 12.73 21.77 6.34
CA ALA A 74 11.33 22.12 6.11
C ALA A 74 10.99 23.52 6.66
N ARG A 75 11.43 23.85 7.88
CA ARG A 75 11.24 25.17 8.48
C ARG A 75 11.94 26.27 7.68
N ARG A 76 13.21 26.05 7.33
CA ARG A 76 14.02 27.00 6.56
C ARG A 76 13.44 27.30 5.17
N LEU A 77 12.86 26.29 4.51
CA LEU A 77 12.17 26.45 3.23
C LEU A 77 10.90 27.31 3.37
N VAL A 78 10.13 27.11 4.45
CA VAL A 78 8.96 27.94 4.74
C VAL A 78 9.38 29.38 5.02
N ASP A 79 10.38 29.60 5.88
CA ASP A 79 10.88 30.94 6.19
C ASP A 79 11.40 31.67 4.93
N PHE A 80 12.06 30.95 4.02
CA PHE A 80 12.52 31.48 2.74
C PHE A 80 11.36 31.84 1.79
N ALA A 81 10.35 30.97 1.70
CA ALA A 81 9.16 31.25 0.90
C ALA A 81 8.37 32.45 1.44
N GLU A 82 8.22 32.56 2.77
CA GLU A 82 7.63 33.73 3.43
C GLU A 82 8.42 35.02 3.16
N ALA A 83 9.75 34.96 3.08
CA ALA A 83 10.58 36.11 2.77
C ALA A 83 10.41 36.60 1.32
N LEU A 84 10.10 35.69 0.37
CA LEU A 84 9.88 36.04 -1.05
C LEU A 84 8.48 36.55 -1.34
N VAL A 85 7.45 35.91 -0.76
CA VAL A 85 6.04 36.20 -1.07
C VAL A 85 5.43 37.18 -0.06
N GLY A 86 6.09 37.39 1.08
CA GLY A 86 5.51 38.05 2.24
C GLY A 86 4.73 37.07 3.10
N ARG A 87 4.59 37.36 4.40
CA ARG A 87 3.71 36.58 5.28
C ARG A 87 2.27 36.77 4.81
N GLY A 88 1.56 35.67 4.62
CA GLY A 88 0.10 35.71 4.45
C GLY A 88 -0.56 36.43 5.64
N PRO A 89 -1.79 36.91 5.48
CA PRO A 89 -2.51 37.66 6.52
C PRO A 89 -2.56 36.94 7.87
#